data_AF-A0A0F9HGB3-F1
#
_entry.id   AF-A0A0F9HGB3-F1
#
_cell.length_a   1.000
_cell.length_b   1.000
_cell.length_c   1.000
_cell.angle_alpha   90.00
_cell.angle_beta   90.00
_cell.angle_gamma   90.00
#
_symmetry.space_group_name_H-M   'P 1'
#
loop_
_entity.id
_entity.type
_entity.pdbx_description
1 polymer ?
#
loop_
_entity_poly.entity_id
_entity_poly.type
_entity_poly.pdbx_seq_one_letter_code
_entity_poly.pdbx_strand_id
1 'polypeptide(L)' 'MGLLEGKVAIVTGAGRGVGRAEAMAMAKAGAKIVVNDLGGD' A
#
# COMPACT_ATOMS: atom_id res chain seq x y z
N MET A 1 -2.54 6.86 -17.44
CA MET A 1 -1.78 7.32 -16.27
C MET A 1 -2.56 6.90 -15.03
N GLY A 2 -1.95 6.21 -14.06
CA GLY A 2 -2.67 5.75 -12.86
C GLY A 2 -3.09 6.91 -11.96
N LEU A 3 -4.17 6.76 -11.20
CA LEU A 3 -4.71 7.81 -10.32
C LEU A 3 -3.66 8.36 -9.33
N LEU A 4 -2.71 7.52 -8.91
CA LEU A 4 -1.66 7.83 -7.94
C LEU A 4 -0.26 7.82 -8.55
N GLU A 5 -0.15 7.95 -9.87
CA GLU A 5 1.13 7.94 -10.58
C GLU A 5 2.10 8.98 -9.99
N GLY A 6 3.34 8.55 -9.71
CA GLY A 6 4.39 9.41 -9.17
C GLY A 6 4.21 9.80 -7.69
N LYS A 7 3.19 9.29 -7.01
CA LYS A 7 3.01 9.49 -5.56
C LYS A 7 3.73 8.42 -4.74
N VAL A 8 4.06 8.77 -3.51
CA VAL A 8 4.56 7.83 -2.50
C VAL A 8 3.52 7.74 -1.39
N ALA A 9 3.12 6.53 -1.01
CA ALA A 9 2.17 6.27 0.06
C ALA A 9 2.79 5.40 1.15
N ILE A 10 2.60 5.78 2.41
CA ILE A 10 2.97 4.99 3.59
C ILE A 10 1.71 4.30 4.08
N VAL A 11 1.75 2.98 4.20
CA VAL A 11 0.63 2.18 4.71
C VAL A 11 1.08 1.41 5.95
N THR A 12 0.43 1.68 7.08
CA THR A 12 0.61 0.91 8.31
C THR A 12 -0.40 -0.23 8.36
N GLY A 13 -0.08 -1.34 9.03
CA GLY A 13 -1.02 -2.47 9.14
C GLY A 13 -1.27 -3.21 7.81
N ALA A 14 -0.33 -3.16 6.86
CA ALA A 14 -0.51 -3.72 5.52
C ALA A 14 -0.10 -5.20 5.36
N GLY A 15 0.18 -5.91 6.46
CA GLY A 15 0.52 -7.32 6.46
C GLY A 15 -0.66 -8.22 6.08
N ARG A 16 -1.90 -7.81 6.41
CA ARG A 16 -3.13 -8.55 6.10
C ARG A 16 -4.36 -7.66 5.96
N GLY A 17 -5.49 -8.27 5.63
CA GLY A 17 -6.80 -7.62 5.63
C GLY A 17 -6.88 -6.37 4.78
N VAL A 18 -7.54 -5.34 5.32
CA VAL A 18 -7.81 -4.07 4.62
C VAL A 18 -6.51 -3.33 4.30
N GLY A 19 -5.56 -3.24 5.23
CA GLY A 19 -4.30 -2.52 4.98
C GLY A 19 -3.54 -3.11 3.79
N ARG A 20 -3.50 -4.45 3.66
CA ARG A 20 -2.90 -5.12 2.50
C ARG A 20 -3.67 -4.82 1.22
N ALA A 21 -5.00 -4.90 1.26
CA ALA A 21 -5.84 -4.63 0.09
C ALA A 21 -5.66 -3.20 -0.43
N GLU A 22 -5.64 -2.22 0.48
CA GLU A 22 -5.41 -0.81 0.18
C GLU A 22 -4.01 -0.57 -0.40
N ALA A 23 -2.95 -1.11 0.22
CA ALA A 23 -1.59 -1.00 -0.30
C ALA A 23 -1.48 -1.54 -1.73
N MET A 24 -2.11 -2.68 -2.00
CA MET A 24 -2.13 -3.28 -3.34
C MET A 24 -2.95 -2.46 -4.34
N ALA A 25 -4.09 -1.91 -3.93
CA ALA A 25 -4.91 -1.05 -4.78
C ALA A 25 -4.17 0.24 -5.15
N MET A 26 -3.50 0.88 -4.18
CA MET A 26 -2.70 2.08 -4.41
C MET A 26 -1.48 1.80 -5.31
N ALA A 27 -0.81 0.66 -5.13
CA ALA A 27 0.27 0.24 -6.03
C ALA A 27 -0.22 0.06 -7.47
N LYS A 28 -1.36 -0.60 -7.68
CA LYS A 28 -1.99 -0.73 -9.01
C LYS A 28 -2.39 0.62 -9.61
N ALA A 29 -2.71 1.60 -8.77
CA ALA A 29 -2.98 2.96 -9.19
C ALA A 29 -1.72 3.79 -9.47
N GLY A 30 -0.51 3.23 -9.36
CA GLY A 30 0.75 3.87 -9.75
C GLY A 30 1.57 4.48 -8.61
N ALA A 31 1.16 4.28 -7.36
CA ALA A 31 1.93 4.76 -6.22
C ALA A 31 3.14 3.85 -5.92
N LYS A 32 4.23 4.45 -5.45
CA LYS A 32 5.31 3.73 -4.74
C LYS A 32 4.88 3.55 -3.29
N ILE A 33 4.94 2.33 -2.78
CA ILE A 33 4.42 2.01 -1.45
C ILE A 33 5.56 1.75 -0.47
N VAL A 34 5.45 2.33 0.72
CA VAL A 34 6.22 1.96 1.91
C VAL A 34 5.26 1.29 2.89
N VAL A 35 5.57 0.06 3.28
CA VAL A 35 4.77 -0.69 4.27
C VAL A 35 5.49 -0.69 5.61
N ASN A 36 4.75 -0.42 6.68
CA ASN A 36 5.19 -0.67 8.04
C ASN A 36 4.14 -1.52 8.77
N ASP A 37 4.47 -2.78 9.01
CA ASP A 37 3.63 -3.71 9.77
C ASP A 37 4.52 -4.46 10.77
N LEU A 38 3.94 -4.87 11.89
CA LEU A 38 4.64 -5.69 12.89
C LEU A 38 4.83 -7.13 12.40
N GLY A 39 4.13 -7.51 11.33
CA GLY A 39 3.99 -8.90 10.91
C GLY A 39 2.88 -9.58 11.70
N GLY A 40 2.41 -10.68 11.14
CA GLY A 40 1.53 -11.62 11.81
C GLY A 40 2.19 -12.97 11.85
N ASP A 41 1.98 -13.72 12.94
CA ASP A 41 2.19 -15.18 12.92
C ASP A 41 1.43 -15.82 11.75
#